data_AF-A0A961HEV9-F1
#
_entry.id   AF-A0A961HEV9-F1
#
_cell.length_a   1.000
_cell.length_b   1.000
_cell.length_c   1.000
_cell.angle_alpha   90.00
_cell.angle_beta   90.00
_cell.angle_gamma   90.00
#
_symmetry.space_group_name_H-M   'P 1'
#
loop_
_entity.id
_entity.type
_entity.pdbx_description
1 polymer ?
#
loop_
_entity_poly.entity_id
_entity_poly.type
_entity_poly.pdbx_seq_one_letter_code
_entity_poly.pdbx_strand_id
1 'polypeptide(L)'
;MALGSAAGAVSPEWIGRAPHEELERGARPVLPSKDPFFTPPAGFEHAEPGTVLRSRDVELGFLGLIPQKVKATQLLYRTTDMNGLPLATVTTVLVPAAHRPDHVRPVVSYQCAIDAVSSRCFPSYAMRRHAKAVGSLAQLEYLLVAAALAEGWVVSVPDHEGPDGMWGAPYEPGYCVLDGLRATLS
;
A
#
# COMPACT_ATOMS: atom_id res chain seq x y z
N MET A 1 20.12 -47.48 -3.84
CA MET A 1 20.41 -46.21 -4.55
C MET A 1 19.33 -45.23 -4.16
N ALA A 2 19.70 -44.13 -3.51
CA ALA A 2 18.78 -43.22 -2.83
C ALA A 2 18.04 -42.31 -3.83
N LEU A 3 16.74 -42.16 -3.60
CA LEU A 3 15.88 -41.15 -4.22
C LEU A 3 16.16 -39.81 -3.54
N GLY A 4 16.85 -38.90 -4.24
CA GLY A 4 17.08 -37.52 -3.78
C GLY A 4 15.94 -36.61 -4.22
N SER A 5 15.01 -36.33 -3.31
CA SER A 5 14.03 -35.25 -3.43
C SER A 5 14.75 -33.91 -3.34
N ALA A 6 14.73 -33.13 -4.42
CA ALA A 6 15.18 -31.73 -4.42
C ALA A 6 13.94 -30.83 -4.30
N ALA A 7 13.38 -30.74 -3.09
CA ALA A 7 12.55 -29.61 -2.73
C ALA A 7 13.48 -28.39 -2.59
N GLY A 8 13.40 -27.46 -3.55
CA GLY A 8 14.08 -26.18 -3.43
C GLY A 8 13.59 -25.47 -2.18
N ALA A 9 14.47 -25.29 -1.20
CA ALA A 9 14.18 -24.47 -0.04
C ALA A 9 14.03 -23.02 -0.50
N VAL A 10 12.79 -22.54 -0.54
CA VAL A 10 12.47 -21.13 -0.81
C VAL A 10 12.87 -20.35 0.43
N SER A 11 14.04 -19.72 0.41
CA SER A 11 14.46 -18.80 1.46
C SER A 11 13.61 -17.54 1.38
N PRO A 12 13.07 -17.03 2.50
CA PRO A 12 12.26 -15.83 2.50
C PRO A 12 13.16 -14.59 2.37
N GLU A 13 13.53 -14.25 1.14
CA GLU A 13 14.43 -13.13 0.79
C GLU A 13 13.92 -11.76 1.28
N TRP A 14 12.63 -11.66 1.62
CA TRP A 14 12.03 -10.46 2.22
C TRP A 14 12.30 -10.34 3.73
N ILE A 15 12.69 -11.42 4.42
CA ILE A 15 13.00 -11.40 5.85
C ILE A 15 14.33 -10.65 6.06
N GLY A 16 14.24 -9.41 6.54
CA GLY A 16 15.37 -8.55 6.87
C GLY A 16 15.53 -7.33 5.96
N ARG A 17 15.06 -7.39 4.70
CA ARG A 17 14.93 -6.23 3.82
C ARG A 17 13.91 -6.51 2.73
N ALA A 18 12.76 -5.84 2.78
CA ALA A 18 11.75 -5.97 1.73
C ALA A 18 12.34 -5.53 0.38
N PRO A 19 12.15 -6.32 -0.70
CA PRO A 19 12.54 -5.89 -2.04
C PRO A 19 11.86 -4.57 -2.41
N HIS A 20 12.60 -3.72 -3.11
CA HIS A 20 12.14 -2.41 -3.55
C HIS A 20 12.17 -2.33 -5.09
N GLU A 21 11.05 -1.95 -5.68
CA GLU A 21 10.94 -1.64 -7.11
C GLU A 21 11.04 -0.12 -7.31
N GLU A 22 12.04 0.30 -8.09
CA GLU A 22 12.26 1.72 -8.41
C GLU A 22 11.14 2.27 -9.30
N LEU A 23 10.97 3.59 -9.26
CA LEU A 23 9.90 4.26 -10.01
C LEU A 23 10.06 4.13 -11.53
N GLU A 24 9.07 3.50 -12.18
CA GLU A 24 8.89 3.54 -13.63
C GLU A 24 8.04 4.76 -14.05
N ARG A 25 8.71 5.85 -14.49
CA ARG A 25 8.03 7.10 -14.86
C ARG A 25 7.14 6.95 -16.08
N GLY A 26 5.92 7.51 -16.01
CA GLY A 26 4.97 7.52 -17.12
C GLY A 26 4.31 6.17 -17.43
N ALA A 27 4.65 5.12 -16.67
CA ALA A 27 3.99 3.83 -16.77
C ALA A 27 2.51 3.95 -16.37
N ARG A 28 1.63 3.28 -17.10
CA ARG A 28 0.23 3.16 -16.69
C ARG A 28 0.12 2.13 -15.56
N PRO A 29 -0.58 2.46 -14.45
CA PRO A 29 -0.78 1.50 -13.38
C PRO A 29 -1.60 0.31 -13.88
N VAL A 30 -1.18 -0.88 -13.49
CA VAL A 30 -1.96 -2.11 -13.67
C VAL A 30 -3.00 -2.18 -12.56
N LEU A 31 -4.17 -2.74 -12.85
CA LEU A 31 -5.20 -2.95 -11.83
C LEU A 31 -4.66 -3.89 -10.73
N PRO A 32 -4.97 -3.66 -9.44
CA PRO A 32 -4.43 -4.48 -8.36
C PRO A 32 -4.66 -5.98 -8.54
N SER A 33 -5.84 -6.38 -9.04
CA SER A 33 -6.18 -7.78 -9.32
C SER A 33 -5.33 -8.46 -10.41
N LYS A 34 -4.53 -7.69 -11.15
CA LYS A 34 -3.63 -8.17 -12.23
C LYS A 34 -2.18 -7.79 -12.00
N ASP A 35 -1.88 -7.12 -10.89
CA ASP A 35 -0.57 -6.55 -10.61
C ASP A 35 0.17 -7.50 -9.64
N PRO A 36 1.29 -8.12 -10.07
CA PRO A 36 2.05 -9.05 -9.23
C PRO A 36 2.54 -8.44 -7.92
N PHE A 37 2.64 -7.11 -7.83
CA PHE A 37 2.98 -6.42 -6.59
C PHE A 37 2.01 -6.73 -5.44
N PHE A 38 0.73 -6.98 -5.74
CA PHE A 38 -0.28 -7.31 -4.73
C PHE A 38 -0.27 -8.78 -4.33
N THR A 39 0.53 -9.63 -4.98
CA THR A 39 0.68 -11.03 -4.61
C THR A 39 1.73 -11.17 -3.51
N PRO A 40 1.37 -11.59 -2.30
CA PRO A 40 2.34 -11.74 -1.23
C PRO A 40 3.34 -12.86 -1.54
N PRO A 41 4.61 -12.72 -1.10
CA PRO A 41 5.61 -13.77 -1.26
C PRO A 41 5.24 -15.00 -0.41
N ALA A 42 5.74 -16.18 -0.78
CA ALA A 42 5.55 -17.39 0.00
C ALA A 42 6.08 -17.22 1.45
N GLY A 43 5.33 -17.71 2.43
CA GLY A 43 5.69 -17.66 3.84
C GLY A 43 5.39 -16.33 4.53
N PHE A 44 4.74 -15.37 3.85
CA PHE A 44 4.30 -14.11 4.46
C PHE A 44 3.37 -14.33 5.67
N GLU A 45 2.68 -15.47 5.71
CA GLU A 45 1.75 -15.85 6.75
C GLU A 45 2.41 -15.90 8.13
N HIS A 46 3.71 -16.19 8.16
CA HIS A 46 4.52 -16.26 9.37
C HIS A 46 5.12 -14.90 9.78
N ALA A 47 4.98 -13.85 8.96
CA ALA A 47 5.43 -12.52 9.30
C ALA A 47 4.56 -11.93 10.43
N GLU A 48 5.12 -10.99 11.19
CA GLU A 48 4.35 -10.24 12.17
C GLU A 48 3.44 -9.21 11.47
N PRO A 49 2.23 -8.95 11.98
CA PRO A 49 1.36 -7.88 11.46
C PRO A 49 2.09 -6.52 11.38
N GLY A 50 2.03 -5.89 10.21
CA GLY A 50 2.75 -4.66 9.88
C GLY A 50 4.12 -4.88 9.23
N THR A 51 4.60 -6.11 9.07
CA THR A 51 5.86 -6.37 8.37
C THR A 51 5.74 -6.01 6.89
N VAL A 52 6.64 -5.16 6.40
CA VAL A 52 6.75 -4.85 4.97
C VAL A 52 7.29 -6.05 4.21
N LEU A 53 6.53 -6.50 3.22
CA LEU A 53 6.83 -7.66 2.37
C LEU A 53 7.45 -7.24 1.05
N ARG A 54 7.01 -6.11 0.48
CA ARG A 54 7.52 -5.48 -0.76
C ARG A 54 7.31 -3.98 -0.70
N SER A 55 8.10 -3.23 -1.45
CA SER A 55 7.89 -1.80 -1.63
C SER A 55 8.11 -1.38 -3.08
N ARG A 56 7.45 -0.31 -3.51
CA ARG A 56 7.70 0.31 -4.82
C ARG A 56 7.42 1.80 -4.81
N ASP A 57 8.20 2.58 -5.55
CA ASP A 57 7.92 4.00 -5.75
C ASP A 57 6.89 4.21 -6.86
N VAL A 58 5.95 5.14 -6.66
CA VAL A 58 4.86 5.42 -7.61
C VAL A 58 4.69 6.92 -7.89
N GLU A 59 4.22 7.25 -9.09
CA GLU A 59 3.74 8.60 -9.39
C GLU A 59 2.27 8.74 -9.00
N LEU A 60 1.94 9.84 -8.32
CA LEU A 60 0.55 10.21 -8.04
C LEU A 60 0.04 11.24 -9.07
N GLY A 61 -1.26 11.20 -9.31
CA GLY A 61 -1.95 12.14 -10.18
C GLY A 61 -3.30 12.54 -9.60
N PHE A 62 -3.55 13.85 -9.46
CA PHE A 62 -4.89 14.31 -9.12
C PHE A 62 -5.84 13.98 -10.28
N LEU A 63 -6.94 13.28 -9.95
CA LEU A 63 -7.83 12.64 -10.91
C LEU A 63 -7.11 11.70 -11.91
N GLY A 64 -5.93 11.19 -11.56
CA GLY A 64 -5.07 10.40 -12.44
C GLY A 64 -4.43 11.19 -13.59
N LEU A 65 -4.62 12.51 -13.67
CA LEU A 65 -4.19 13.32 -14.82
C LEU A 65 -3.11 14.34 -14.45
N ILE A 66 -3.30 15.09 -13.37
CA ILE A 66 -2.41 16.19 -13.00
C ILE A 66 -1.29 15.67 -12.09
N PRO A 67 -0.02 15.65 -12.55
CA PRO A 67 1.07 15.04 -11.80
C PRO A 67 1.35 15.78 -10.50
N GLN A 68 1.61 15.02 -9.43
CA GLN A 68 1.86 15.55 -8.10
C GLN A 68 3.35 15.43 -7.75
N LYS A 69 3.94 16.52 -7.27
CA LYS A 69 5.36 16.55 -6.88
C LYS A 69 5.53 16.12 -5.42
N VAL A 70 5.20 14.87 -5.14
CA VAL A 70 5.32 14.24 -3.81
C VAL A 70 6.05 12.91 -3.96
N LYS A 71 6.90 12.55 -2.99
CA LYS A 71 7.47 11.20 -2.95
C LYS A 71 6.40 10.26 -2.42
N ALA A 72 5.99 9.29 -3.23
CA ALA A 72 4.99 8.29 -2.85
C ALA A 72 5.57 6.89 -3.01
N THR A 73 5.48 6.09 -1.95
CA THR A 73 5.97 4.71 -1.91
C THR A 73 4.83 3.80 -1.46
N GLN A 74 4.57 2.75 -2.21
CA GLN A 74 3.62 1.71 -1.83
C GLN A 74 4.34 0.62 -1.05
N LEU A 75 3.74 0.19 0.05
CA LEU A 75 4.23 -0.89 0.88
C LEU A 75 3.18 -1.99 0.86
N LEU A 76 3.54 -3.18 0.37
CA LEU A 76 2.78 -4.40 0.61
C LEU A 76 3.18 -4.89 1.99
N TYR A 77 2.22 -5.10 2.88
CA TYR A 77 2.50 -5.54 4.25
C TYR A 77 1.56 -6.65 4.69
N ARG A 78 2.03 -7.44 5.66
CA ARG A 78 1.24 -8.50 6.30
C ARG A 78 0.25 -7.87 7.27
N THR A 79 -1.02 -8.27 7.21
CA THR A 79 -2.10 -7.91 8.14
C THR A 79 -2.98 -9.12 8.46
N THR A 80 -4.19 -8.91 8.94
CA THR A 80 -5.12 -9.95 9.40
C THR A 80 -6.52 -9.70 8.81
N ASP A 81 -7.15 -10.75 8.28
CA ASP A 81 -8.52 -10.69 7.74
C ASP A 81 -9.58 -10.65 8.87
N MET A 82 -10.86 -10.57 8.49
CA MET A 82 -11.97 -10.59 9.45
C MET A 82 -12.10 -11.89 10.26
N ASN A 83 -11.49 -12.99 9.83
CA ASN A 83 -11.53 -14.31 10.47
C ASN A 83 -10.27 -14.59 11.33
N GLY A 84 -9.33 -13.65 11.42
CA GLY A 84 -8.07 -13.84 12.14
C GLY A 84 -6.99 -14.54 11.32
N LEU A 85 -7.19 -14.74 10.02
CA LEU A 85 -6.23 -15.38 9.12
C LEU A 85 -5.23 -14.36 8.56
N PRO A 86 -4.01 -14.79 8.22
CA PRO A 86 -3.03 -13.91 7.58
C PRO A 86 -3.51 -13.38 6.24
N LEU A 87 -3.42 -12.06 6.08
CA LEU A 87 -3.79 -11.33 4.87
C LEU A 87 -2.62 -10.40 4.47
N ALA A 88 -2.57 -9.96 3.22
CA ALA A 88 -1.66 -8.90 2.80
C ALA A 88 -2.45 -7.80 2.08
N THR A 89 -2.12 -6.55 2.37
CA THR A 89 -2.70 -5.39 1.69
C THR A 89 -1.65 -4.30 1.51
N VAL A 90 -2.02 -3.19 0.88
CA VAL A 90 -1.13 -2.11 0.50
C VAL A 90 -1.46 -0.83 1.25
N THR A 91 -0.42 -0.09 1.64
CA THR A 91 -0.54 1.32 2.03
C THR A 91 0.33 2.18 1.13
N THR A 92 -0.16 3.34 0.74
CA THR A 92 0.62 4.35 0.03
C THR A 92 1.12 5.37 1.03
N VAL A 93 2.43 5.47 1.19
CA VAL A 93 3.10 6.44 2.07
C VAL A 93 3.55 7.63 1.25
N LEU A 94 3.09 8.81 1.62
CA LEU A 94 3.39 10.08 0.98
C LEU A 94 4.28 10.91 1.91
N VAL A 95 5.46 11.27 1.41
CA VAL A 95 6.44 12.06 2.15
C VAL A 95 6.53 13.46 1.52
N PRO A 96 6.32 14.53 2.30
CA PRO A 96 6.41 15.90 1.79
C PRO A 96 7.85 16.21 1.33
N ALA A 97 7.97 16.98 0.24
CA ALA A 97 9.25 17.29 -0.39
C ALA A 97 10.19 18.12 0.50
N ALA A 98 9.63 18.91 1.42
CA ALA A 98 10.38 19.64 2.43
C ALA A 98 10.86 18.68 3.53
N HIS A 99 11.96 17.97 3.26
CA HIS A 99 12.59 17.09 4.24
C HIS A 99 13.66 17.86 5.03
N ARG A 100 13.47 17.98 6.35
CA ARG A 100 14.53 18.39 7.28
C ARG A 100 14.85 17.15 8.14
N PRO A 101 16.10 16.63 8.12
CA PRO A 101 16.48 15.42 8.86
C PRO A 101 16.23 15.53 10.37
N ASP A 102 16.22 16.75 10.90
CA ASP A 102 16.24 17.00 12.35
C ASP A 102 14.83 17.20 12.96
N HIS A 103 13.76 17.05 12.17
CA HIS A 103 12.38 17.26 12.62
C HIS A 103 11.61 15.93 12.73
N VAL A 104 11.07 15.66 13.92
CA VAL A 104 10.05 14.62 14.11
C VAL A 104 8.81 15.01 13.31
N ARG A 105 8.42 14.15 12.37
CA ARG A 105 7.22 14.36 11.56
C ARG A 105 6.07 13.55 12.13
N PRO A 106 4.91 14.17 12.40
CA PRO A 106 3.72 13.40 12.69
C PRO A 106 3.34 12.59 11.45
N VAL A 107 2.79 11.39 11.69
CA VAL A 107 2.22 10.54 10.65
C VAL A 107 0.71 10.60 10.78
N VAL A 108 0.04 10.92 9.69
CA VAL A 108 -1.42 10.83 9.57
C VAL A 108 -1.76 9.57 8.80
N SER A 109 -2.62 8.73 9.37
CA SER A 109 -3.27 7.66 8.64
C SER A 109 -4.57 8.20 8.07
N TYR A 110 -4.69 8.29 6.75
CA TYR A 110 -5.88 8.83 6.07
C TYR A 110 -6.67 7.68 5.43
N GLN A 111 -7.90 7.47 5.91
CA GLN A 111 -8.82 6.47 5.38
C GLN A 111 -9.74 7.13 4.35
N CYS A 112 -9.57 6.77 3.08
CA CYS A 112 -10.48 7.19 2.02
C CYS A 112 -11.88 6.58 2.20
N ALA A 113 -12.92 7.27 1.74
CA ALA A 113 -14.22 6.65 1.54
C ALA A 113 -14.19 5.78 0.27
N ILE A 114 -13.66 4.56 0.36
CA ILE A 114 -13.51 3.68 -0.82
C ILE A 114 -14.89 3.30 -1.38
N ASP A 115 -15.82 2.90 -0.50
CA ASP A 115 -17.24 2.65 -0.78
C ASP A 115 -17.47 1.79 -2.03
N ALA A 116 -16.57 0.82 -2.27
CA ALA A 116 -16.57 0.04 -3.50
C ALA A 116 -15.80 -1.28 -3.37
N VAL A 117 -16.46 -2.38 -3.71
CA VAL A 117 -15.89 -3.74 -3.80
C VAL A 117 -14.95 -3.96 -5.00
N SER A 118 -14.55 -2.90 -5.69
CA SER A 118 -13.71 -2.99 -6.89
C SER A 118 -12.30 -2.49 -6.59
N SER A 119 -11.30 -3.31 -6.90
CA SER A 119 -9.87 -2.93 -6.79
C SER A 119 -9.47 -1.69 -7.58
N ARG A 120 -10.30 -1.26 -8.53
CA ARG A 120 -10.13 0.02 -9.23
C ARG A 120 -10.33 1.24 -8.33
N CYS A 121 -11.09 1.10 -7.24
CA CYS A 121 -11.39 2.18 -6.30
C CYS A 121 -10.41 2.24 -5.13
N PHE A 122 -9.53 1.24 -4.99
CA PHE A 122 -8.53 1.21 -3.92
C PHE A 122 -7.60 2.41 -4.02
N PRO A 123 -7.29 3.12 -2.91
CA PRO A 123 -6.46 4.31 -2.92
C PRO A 123 -5.10 4.09 -3.59
N SER A 124 -4.48 2.92 -3.36
CA SER A 124 -3.21 2.54 -3.97
C SER A 124 -3.24 2.53 -5.50
N TYR A 125 -4.38 2.25 -6.12
CA TYR A 125 -4.53 2.35 -7.57
C TYR A 125 -5.09 3.71 -7.98
N ALA A 126 -6.17 4.16 -7.34
CA ALA A 126 -6.95 5.32 -7.76
C ALA A 126 -6.15 6.63 -7.73
N MET A 127 -5.24 6.80 -6.77
CA MET A 127 -4.38 7.98 -6.67
C MET A 127 -3.20 7.98 -7.64
N ARG A 128 -2.88 6.84 -8.28
CA ARG A 128 -1.73 6.77 -9.20
C ARG A 128 -1.97 7.60 -10.45
N ARG A 129 -0.88 8.20 -10.95
CA ARG A 129 -0.86 8.89 -12.23
C ARG A 129 -1.28 7.91 -13.33
N HIS A 130 -2.10 8.38 -14.26
CA HIS A 130 -2.70 7.59 -15.35
C HIS A 130 -3.68 6.48 -14.93
N ALA A 131 -4.06 6.40 -13.65
CA ALA A 131 -5.09 5.48 -13.20
C ALA A 131 -6.44 5.81 -13.84
N LYS A 132 -7.08 4.78 -14.40
CA LYS A 132 -8.47 4.86 -14.84
C LYS A 132 -9.36 4.48 -13.67
N ALA A 133 -9.68 5.44 -12.80
CA ALA A 133 -10.45 5.23 -11.57
C ALA A 133 -11.73 6.09 -11.50
N VAL A 134 -12.35 6.40 -12.66
CA VAL A 134 -13.66 7.07 -12.73
C VAL A 134 -14.65 6.45 -11.74
N GLY A 135 -15.24 7.28 -10.87
CA GLY A 135 -16.16 6.89 -9.82
C GLY A 135 -15.52 6.68 -8.43
N SER A 136 -14.19 6.62 -8.34
CA SER A 136 -13.50 6.51 -7.05
C SER A 136 -13.44 7.86 -6.33
N LEU A 137 -13.92 7.90 -5.09
CA LEU A 137 -13.84 9.08 -4.22
C LEU A 137 -12.39 9.39 -3.79
N ALA A 138 -11.52 8.37 -3.71
CA ALA A 138 -10.12 8.53 -3.35
C ALA A 138 -9.38 9.54 -4.27
N GLN A 139 -9.81 9.70 -5.53
CA GLN A 139 -9.24 10.70 -6.43
C GLN A 139 -9.56 12.14 -6.01
N LEU A 140 -10.74 12.39 -5.41
CA LEU A 140 -11.17 13.69 -4.90
C LEU A 140 -10.56 13.96 -3.53
N GLU A 141 -10.53 12.94 -2.67
CA GLU A 141 -9.99 13.01 -1.32
C GLU A 141 -8.48 13.29 -1.27
N TYR A 142 -7.77 13.10 -2.39
CA TYR A 142 -6.38 13.54 -2.52
C TYR A 142 -6.18 15.02 -2.11
N LEU A 143 -7.18 15.90 -2.28
CA LEU A 143 -7.07 17.30 -1.82
C LEU A 143 -6.90 17.41 -0.29
N LEU A 144 -7.53 16.52 0.48
CA LEU A 144 -7.41 16.47 1.93
C LEU A 144 -6.04 15.90 2.33
N VAL A 145 -5.58 14.87 1.61
CA VAL A 145 -4.21 14.33 1.76
C VAL A 145 -3.17 15.41 1.43
N ALA A 146 -3.38 16.21 0.38
CA ALA A 146 -2.50 17.30 -0.01
C ALA A 146 -2.45 18.40 1.05
N ALA A 147 -3.56 18.70 1.73
CA ALA A 147 -3.57 19.63 2.86
C ALA A 147 -2.71 19.14 4.03
N ALA A 148 -2.82 17.85 4.40
CA ALA A 148 -1.95 17.25 5.42
C ALA A 148 -0.46 17.28 5.02
N LEU A 149 -0.15 17.03 3.74
CA LEU A 149 1.21 17.15 3.23
C LEU A 149 1.74 18.59 3.26
N ALA A 150 0.88 19.58 3.06
CA ALA A 150 1.25 20.99 3.13
C ALA A 150 1.64 21.42 4.55
N GLU A 151 1.08 20.78 5.58
CA GLU A 151 1.50 20.93 6.99
C GLU A 151 2.84 20.22 7.31
N GLY A 152 3.45 19.55 6.32
CA GLY A 152 4.70 18.83 6.49
C GLY A 152 4.55 17.45 7.14
N TRP A 153 3.33 16.93 7.22
CA TRP A 153 3.05 15.62 7.80
C TRP A 153 3.33 14.50 6.79
N VAL A 154 3.76 13.33 7.28
CA VAL A 154 3.78 12.11 6.46
C VAL A 154 2.37 11.55 6.45
N VAL A 155 1.88 11.13 5.28
CA VAL A 155 0.53 10.57 5.17
C VAL A 155 0.62 9.11 4.71
N SER A 156 -0.01 8.21 5.46
CA SER A 156 -0.21 6.81 5.08
C SER A 156 -1.66 6.63 4.64
N VAL A 157 -1.86 6.08 3.44
CA VAL A 157 -3.18 5.87 2.84
C VAL A 157 -3.37 4.37 2.58
N PRO A 158 -3.99 3.62 3.51
CA PRO A 158 -4.16 2.17 3.39
C PRO A 158 -5.37 1.80 2.52
N ASP A 159 -5.23 0.72 1.75
CA ASP A 159 -6.32 -0.04 1.14
C ASP A 159 -7.03 -0.86 2.24
N HIS A 160 -7.74 -0.15 3.10
CA HIS A 160 -8.31 -0.70 4.34
C HIS A 160 -9.50 -1.63 4.14
N GLU A 161 -10.08 -1.71 2.93
CA GLU A 161 -11.07 -2.75 2.62
C GLU A 161 -10.41 -4.09 2.23
N GLY A 162 -9.08 -4.20 2.35
CA GLY A 162 -8.36 -5.40 1.97
C GLY A 162 -8.31 -5.62 0.45
N PRO A 163 -7.61 -6.69 -0.01
CA PRO A 163 -7.48 -7.00 -1.43
C PRO A 163 -8.81 -7.41 -2.09
N ASP A 164 -9.76 -7.90 -1.30
CA ASP A 164 -11.07 -8.37 -1.76
C ASP A 164 -12.15 -7.27 -1.74
N GLY A 165 -11.85 -6.08 -1.19
CA GLY A 165 -12.79 -4.97 -1.13
C GLY A 165 -13.97 -5.23 -0.19
N MET A 166 -13.69 -5.75 1.00
CA MET A 166 -14.67 -6.15 2.02
C MET A 166 -15.33 -4.96 2.71
N TRP A 167 -16.05 -4.14 1.94
CA TRP A 167 -16.81 -3.01 2.43
C TRP A 167 -17.85 -3.44 3.46
N GLY A 168 -17.86 -2.77 4.62
CA GLY A 168 -18.75 -3.08 5.75
C GLY A 168 -18.27 -4.23 6.64
N ALA A 169 -17.07 -4.79 6.43
CA ALA A 169 -16.49 -5.73 7.36
C ALA A 169 -16.22 -5.07 8.73
N PRO A 170 -16.52 -5.74 9.85
CA PRO A 170 -16.53 -5.11 11.17
C PRO A 170 -15.14 -4.81 11.75
N TYR A 171 -14.13 -5.64 11.43
CA TYR A 171 -12.81 -5.60 12.09
C TYR A 171 -11.65 -5.47 11.13
N GLU A 172 -11.73 -6.11 9.96
CA GLU A 172 -10.64 -6.15 8.97
C GLU A 172 -10.08 -4.77 8.60
N PRO A 173 -10.91 -3.72 8.38
CA PRO A 173 -10.39 -2.40 8.13
C PRO A 173 -9.55 -1.82 9.26
N GLY A 174 -9.90 -2.11 10.51
CA GLY A 174 -9.11 -1.70 11.67
C GLY A 174 -7.72 -2.33 11.67
N TYR A 175 -7.64 -3.64 11.38
CA TYR A 175 -6.35 -4.33 11.26
C TYR A 175 -5.52 -3.78 10.11
N CYS A 176 -6.13 -3.63 8.92
CA CYS A 176 -5.45 -3.07 7.76
C CYS A 176 -4.89 -1.68 8.07
N VAL A 177 -5.66 -0.79 8.69
CA VAL A 177 -5.22 0.57 9.04
C VAL A 177 -4.07 0.56 10.04
N LEU A 178 -4.17 -0.19 11.14
CA LEU A 178 -3.17 -0.19 12.21
C LEU A 178 -1.86 -0.85 11.75
N ASP A 179 -1.96 -1.97 11.02
CA ASP A 179 -0.80 -2.66 10.46
C ASP A 179 -0.15 -1.85 9.34
N GLY A 180 -0.93 -1.11 8.55
CA GLY A 180 -0.39 -0.19 7.55
C GLY A 180 0.39 0.96 8.19
N LEU A 181 -0.05 1.43 9.35
CA LEU A 181 0.69 2.43 10.11
C LEU A 181 1.99 1.84 10.70
N ARG A 182 1.97 0.61 11.21
CA ARG A 182 3.18 -0.11 11.65
C ARG A 182 4.19 -0.24 10.50
N ALA A 183 3.73 -0.66 9.33
CA ALA A 183 4.53 -0.76 8.11
C ALA A 183 5.12 0.60 7.67
N THR A 184 4.40 1.69 7.91
CA THR A 184 4.87 3.05 7.60
C THR A 184 6.00 3.51 8.54
N LEU A 185 6.03 2.99 9.76
CA LEU A 185 6.94 3.41 10.82
C LEU A 185 8.19 2.53 10.95
N SER A 186 8.29 1.42 10.19
CA SER A 186 9.38 0.46 10.24
C SER A 186 10.64 0.90 9.51
#